data_AF-A0AAW4X7C1-F1
#
_entry.id   AF-A0AAW4X7C1-F1
#
_cell.length_a   1.000
_cell.length_b   1.000
_cell.length_c   1.000
_cell.angle_alpha   90.00
_cell.angle_beta   90.00
_cell.angle_gamma   90.00
#
_symmetry.space_group_name_H-M   'P 1'
#
loop_
_entity.id
_entity.type
_entity.pdbx_description
1 polymer ?
#
loop_
_entity_poly.entity_id
_entity_poly.type
_entity_poly.pdbx_seq_one_letter_code
_entity_poly.pdbx_strand_id
1 'polypeptide(L)'
;MNSVKDYLDYLKRYTKYGASENLYFRGQLSKFIDMKPSVARKNEYLKNEAKLYKENRNANKSIIQNLARMQHDGVPTRLLDFTTDPLVALFFATQESLREDSSIYIFIRPNIDANSLEIKFSSFIATQQNRNLSTIVNKFNDDFHESLSLTRAKEIISKGLFIQPNTVVDEENKRMLKQKGTFAIPGNEIKDDKIVEIIPFENDGSYEEVVIPFECHEEIRKELEDRGYTRENLLGENNEEIQYINTDKNVIQLINPRVTKFRGYQKKYSVTAVTNMLLTYSEMQKIGYKIALKSKADVVWIWFKRDGAPNGINIVTQQWFKRALKSFFINI
;
A
#
# COMPACT_ATOMS: atom_id res chain seq x y z
N MET A 1 -7.79 -2.52 10.60
CA MET A 1 -8.95 -1.84 9.98
C MET A 1 -9.74 -2.85 9.19
N ASN A 2 -11.05 -2.99 9.41
CA ASN A 2 -11.77 -4.21 8.99
C ASN A 2 -12.81 -3.97 7.87
N SER A 3 -13.08 -2.71 7.51
CA SER A 3 -14.01 -2.34 6.43
C SER A 3 -13.63 -0.98 5.84
N VAL A 4 -14.15 -0.66 4.66
CA VAL A 4 -14.00 0.67 4.06
C VAL A 4 -14.63 1.74 4.95
N LYS A 5 -15.78 1.45 5.56
CA LYS A 5 -16.44 2.37 6.51
C LYS A 5 -15.54 2.68 7.70
N ASP A 6 -14.97 1.66 8.35
CA ASP A 6 -14.08 1.88 9.50
C ASP A 6 -12.85 2.71 9.08
N TYR A 7 -12.34 2.47 7.87
CA TYR A 7 -11.21 3.22 7.32
C TYR A 7 -11.57 4.69 7.11
N LEU A 8 -12.68 4.98 6.44
CA LEU A 8 -13.17 6.35 6.25
C LEU A 8 -13.49 7.04 7.58
N ASP A 9 -14.07 6.33 8.55
CA ASP A 9 -14.35 6.84 9.88
C ASP A 9 -13.05 7.20 10.62
N TYR A 10 -12.00 6.38 10.50
CA TYR A 10 -10.67 6.68 11.05
C TYR A 10 -10.04 7.92 10.40
N LEU A 11 -10.19 8.08 9.09
CA LEU A 11 -9.64 9.21 8.34
C LEU A 11 -10.25 10.57 8.71
N LYS A 12 -11.40 10.60 9.39
CA LYS A 12 -12.02 11.85 9.88
C LYS A 12 -11.06 12.69 10.73
N ARG A 13 -10.09 12.06 11.40
CA ARG A 13 -9.05 12.73 12.21
C ARG A 13 -8.08 13.58 11.39
N TYR A 14 -7.98 13.31 10.08
CA TYR A 14 -7.06 13.98 9.15
C TYR A 14 -7.75 14.99 8.24
N THR A 15 -9.06 15.20 8.39
CA THR A 15 -9.88 16.10 7.55
C THR A 15 -9.29 17.51 7.43
N LYS A 16 -8.76 18.07 8.53
CA LYS A 16 -8.10 19.38 8.55
C LYS A 16 -6.85 19.47 7.66
N TYR A 17 -6.18 18.35 7.39
CA TYR A 17 -4.99 18.30 6.54
C TYR A 17 -5.33 18.08 5.07
N GLY A 18 -6.43 17.38 4.79
CA GLY A 18 -6.93 17.19 3.41
C GLY A 18 -7.19 18.52 2.69
N ALA A 19 -7.69 19.54 3.41
CA ALA A 19 -7.94 20.87 2.86
C ALA A 19 -6.66 21.64 2.47
N SER A 20 -5.49 21.22 2.95
CA SER A 20 -4.20 21.85 2.67
C SER A 20 -3.37 21.12 1.61
N GLU A 21 -3.94 20.10 0.94
CA GLU A 21 -3.25 19.27 -0.08
C GLU A 21 -1.91 18.67 0.39
N ASN A 22 -1.81 18.41 1.70
CA ASN A 22 -0.58 17.92 2.35
C ASN A 22 -0.71 16.48 2.85
N LEU A 23 -1.79 15.79 2.45
CA LEU A 23 -2.11 14.45 2.93
C LEU A 23 -1.89 13.43 1.81
N TYR A 24 -1.03 12.45 2.08
CA TYR A 24 -0.62 11.43 1.12
C TYR A 24 -0.80 10.04 1.69
N PHE A 25 -1.14 9.11 0.81
CA PHE A 25 -1.42 7.72 1.14
C PHE A 25 -0.61 6.78 0.25
N ARG A 26 -0.23 5.64 0.83
CA ARG A 26 0.40 4.55 0.10
C ARG A 26 -0.06 3.21 0.66
N GLY A 27 -0.64 2.36 -0.18
CA GLY A 27 -1.00 1.00 0.18
C GLY A 27 -0.01 -0.03 -0.35
N GLN A 28 0.36 -1.01 0.47
CA GLN A 28 1.22 -2.12 0.08
C GLN A 28 1.06 -3.31 1.03
N LEU A 29 1.56 -4.50 0.66
CA LEU A 29 1.62 -5.65 1.58
C LEU A 29 2.56 -5.36 2.76
N SER A 30 2.21 -5.88 3.94
CA SER A 30 2.93 -5.57 5.19
C SER A 30 4.37 -6.12 5.23
N LYS A 31 4.73 -7.15 4.46
CA LYS A 31 6.12 -7.61 4.29
C LYS A 31 7.05 -6.55 3.72
N PHE A 32 6.51 -5.60 2.96
CA PHE A 32 7.28 -4.50 2.43
C PHE A 32 7.41 -3.46 3.52
N ILE A 33 8.27 -3.74 4.51
CA ILE A 33 8.52 -2.84 5.63
C ILE A 33 9.20 -1.56 5.12
N ASP A 34 10.14 -1.72 4.18
CA ASP A 34 10.92 -0.61 3.69
C ASP A 34 10.26 0.08 2.48
N MET A 35 10.00 1.38 2.57
CA MET A 35 9.60 2.23 1.44
C MET A 35 10.82 2.65 0.63
N LYS A 36 11.52 1.65 0.11
CA LYS A 36 12.67 1.82 -0.80
C LYS A 36 12.21 1.98 -2.25
N PRO A 37 12.66 3.02 -2.97
CA PRO A 37 12.37 3.16 -4.39
C PRO A 37 13.01 2.02 -5.18
N SER A 38 12.48 1.72 -6.37
CA SER A 38 12.89 0.56 -7.15
C SER A 38 14.39 0.56 -7.49
N VAL A 39 14.99 1.73 -7.72
CA VAL A 39 16.43 1.87 -7.95
C VAL A 39 17.29 1.50 -6.74
N ALA A 40 16.76 1.63 -5.51
CA ALA A 40 17.49 1.32 -4.27
C ALA A 40 17.32 -0.14 -3.83
N ARG A 41 16.45 -0.92 -4.50
CA ARG A 41 16.20 -2.32 -4.11
C ARG A 41 17.35 -3.26 -4.49
N LYS A 42 18.20 -2.86 -5.44
CA LYS A 42 19.41 -3.58 -5.83
C LYS A 42 20.56 -2.61 -5.99
N ASN A 43 21.71 -2.92 -5.41
CA ASN A 43 22.92 -2.10 -5.51
C ASN A 43 23.34 -1.83 -6.96
N GLU A 44 23.09 -2.78 -7.87
CA GLU A 44 23.37 -2.61 -9.30
C GLU A 44 22.53 -1.49 -9.94
N TYR A 45 21.24 -1.38 -9.59
CA TYR A 45 20.37 -0.34 -10.14
C TYR A 45 20.81 1.05 -9.68
N LEU A 46 21.15 1.21 -8.40
CA LEU A 46 21.64 2.50 -7.88
C LEU A 46 22.99 2.90 -8.48
N LYS A 47 23.90 1.95 -8.71
CA LYS A 47 25.19 2.21 -9.37
C LYS A 47 25.03 2.61 -10.84
N ASN A 48 24.01 2.10 -11.51
CA ASN A 48 23.74 2.31 -12.93
C ASN A 48 22.60 3.30 -13.20
N GLU A 49 22.12 4.04 -12.21
CA GLU A 49 20.95 4.92 -12.34
C GLU A 49 21.08 5.93 -13.49
N ALA A 50 22.24 6.59 -13.62
CA ALA A 50 22.51 7.54 -14.70
C ALA A 50 22.50 6.88 -16.08
N LYS A 51 22.96 5.63 -16.17
CA LYS A 51 22.91 4.83 -17.40
C LYS A 51 21.46 4.47 -17.73
N LEU A 52 20.70 3.96 -16.76
CA LEU A 52 19.26 3.65 -16.92
C LEU A 52 18.48 4.88 -17.38
N TYR A 53 18.74 6.05 -16.78
CA TYR A 53 18.14 7.31 -17.21
C TYR A 53 18.52 7.66 -18.65
N LYS A 54 19.81 7.61 -19.00
CA LYS A 54 20.30 7.97 -20.34
C LYS A 54 19.71 7.09 -21.43
N GLU A 55 19.55 5.79 -21.19
CA GLU A 55 19.02 4.82 -22.15
C GLU A 55 17.53 4.96 -22.38
N ASN A 56 16.78 5.49 -21.41
CA ASN A 56 15.33 5.55 -21.45
C ASN A 56 14.77 6.98 -21.57
N ARG A 57 15.61 8.03 -21.55
CA ARG A 57 15.14 9.43 -21.59
C ARG A 57 14.56 9.82 -22.94
N ASN A 58 13.59 10.72 -22.90
CA ASN A 58 13.05 11.44 -24.05
C ASN A 58 13.50 12.90 -23.91
N ALA A 59 14.15 13.43 -24.95
CA ALA A 59 14.72 14.78 -24.94
C ALA A 59 13.66 15.89 -24.81
N ASN A 60 12.41 15.62 -25.18
CA ASN A 60 11.30 16.57 -25.10
C ASN A 60 10.63 16.63 -23.72
N LYS A 61 11.06 15.78 -22.77
CA LYS A 61 10.52 15.75 -21.41
C LYS A 61 11.55 16.25 -20.40
N SER A 62 11.08 16.92 -19.34
CA SER A 62 11.91 17.27 -18.20
C SER A 62 12.44 16.02 -17.49
N ILE A 63 13.40 16.18 -16.57
CA ILE A 63 13.99 15.05 -15.85
C ILE A 63 12.92 14.33 -15.02
N ILE A 64 12.07 15.07 -14.31
CA ILE A 64 11.00 14.46 -13.50
C ILE A 64 9.95 13.76 -14.36
N GLN A 65 9.58 14.32 -15.51
CA GLN A 65 8.67 13.66 -16.46
C GLN A 65 9.29 12.38 -17.03
N ASN A 66 10.59 12.39 -17.33
CA ASN A 66 11.30 11.18 -17.76
C ASN A 66 11.31 10.11 -16.67
N LEU A 67 11.58 10.48 -15.41
CA LEU A 67 11.53 9.54 -14.29
C LEU A 67 10.12 8.97 -14.08
N ALA A 68 9.08 9.80 -14.18
CA ALA A 68 7.69 9.35 -14.06
C ALA A 68 7.33 8.36 -15.18
N ARG A 69 7.71 8.64 -16.44
CA ARG A 69 7.51 7.71 -17.56
C ARG A 69 8.30 6.41 -17.36
N MET A 70 9.57 6.51 -17.01
CA MET A 70 10.42 5.35 -16.73
C MET A 70 9.80 4.42 -15.68
N GLN A 71 9.23 4.97 -14.61
CA GLN A 71 8.55 4.18 -13.58
C GLN A 71 7.28 3.52 -14.12
N HIS A 72 6.52 4.21 -14.96
CA HIS A 72 5.37 3.62 -15.66
C HIS A 72 5.78 2.43 -16.54
N ASP A 73 6.92 2.56 -17.24
CA ASP A 73 7.49 1.53 -18.12
C ASP A 73 8.22 0.40 -17.34
N GLY A 74 8.22 0.44 -16.01
CA GLY A 74 8.86 -0.57 -15.15
C GLY A 74 10.39 -0.44 -15.03
N VAL A 75 10.98 0.65 -15.54
CA VAL A 75 12.40 0.94 -15.37
C VAL A 75 12.65 1.40 -13.92
N PRO A 76 13.70 0.89 -13.22
CA PRO A 76 13.98 1.31 -11.86
C PRO A 76 14.26 2.82 -11.75
N THR A 77 13.57 3.49 -10.82
CA THR A 77 13.72 4.93 -10.56
C THR A 77 13.84 5.20 -9.07
N ARG A 78 14.25 6.43 -8.74
CA ARG A 78 14.28 6.96 -7.36
C ARG A 78 12.92 7.44 -6.85
N LEU A 79 11.89 7.40 -7.68
CA LEU A 79 10.56 7.87 -7.31
C LEU A 79 9.81 6.80 -6.52
N LEU A 80 8.90 7.25 -5.67
CA LEU A 80 7.91 6.41 -5.00
C LEU A 80 6.52 6.90 -5.32
N ASP A 81 5.62 5.95 -5.58
CA ASP A 81 4.22 6.25 -5.85
C ASP A 81 3.47 6.58 -4.56
N PHE A 82 2.74 7.69 -4.57
CA PHE A 82 1.77 8.06 -3.57
C PHE A 82 0.46 8.45 -4.24
N THR A 83 -0.61 8.48 -3.49
CA THR A 83 -1.91 8.99 -3.94
C THR A 83 -2.47 9.96 -2.91
N THR A 84 -3.23 10.94 -3.37
CA THR A 84 -4.03 11.79 -2.49
C THR A 84 -5.42 11.21 -2.22
N ASP A 85 -5.78 10.10 -2.87
CA ASP A 85 -7.02 9.39 -2.65
C ASP A 85 -6.81 8.19 -1.70
N PRO A 86 -7.38 8.22 -0.49
CA PRO A 86 -7.22 7.10 0.46
C PRO A 86 -7.79 5.78 -0.07
N LEU A 87 -8.83 5.81 -0.90
CA LEU A 87 -9.43 4.59 -1.45
C LEU A 87 -8.58 3.98 -2.56
N VAL A 88 -7.80 4.80 -3.30
CA VAL A 88 -6.77 4.28 -4.21
C VAL A 88 -5.67 3.57 -3.42
N ALA A 89 -5.24 4.11 -2.28
CA ALA A 89 -4.27 3.42 -1.43
C ALA A 89 -4.84 2.10 -0.87
N LEU A 90 -6.09 2.08 -0.42
CA LEU A 90 -6.75 0.86 0.04
C LEU A 90 -6.89 -0.19 -1.07
N PHE A 91 -7.15 0.24 -2.31
CA PHE A 91 -7.13 -0.64 -3.48
C PHE A 91 -5.74 -1.29 -3.66
N PHE A 92 -4.67 -0.51 -3.68
CA PHE A 92 -3.31 -1.04 -3.82
C PHE A 92 -2.89 -1.95 -2.66
N ALA A 93 -3.38 -1.68 -1.44
CA ALA A 93 -3.12 -2.56 -0.29
C ALA A 93 -3.77 -3.94 -0.45
N THR A 94 -4.93 -4.03 -1.12
CA THR A 94 -5.76 -5.24 -1.14
C THR A 94 -5.79 -6.00 -2.47
N GLN A 95 -5.14 -5.50 -3.52
CA GLN A 95 -5.22 -6.09 -4.88
C GLN A 95 -4.34 -7.32 -5.13
N GLU A 96 -3.44 -7.68 -4.20
CA GLU A 96 -2.47 -8.75 -4.40
C GLU A 96 -3.06 -10.15 -4.11
N SER A 97 -2.51 -11.18 -4.78
CA SER A 97 -2.93 -12.59 -4.61
C SER A 97 -2.24 -13.34 -3.47
N LEU A 98 -1.46 -12.62 -2.67
CA LEU A 98 -0.72 -13.19 -1.55
C LEU A 98 -1.59 -13.21 -0.29
N ARG A 99 -1.52 -14.33 0.45
CA ARG A 99 -2.18 -14.48 1.75
C ARG A 99 -1.39 -13.76 2.83
N GLU A 100 -1.59 -12.46 2.92
CA GLU A 100 -0.83 -11.59 3.81
C GLU A 100 -1.64 -10.38 4.26
N ASP A 101 -1.31 -9.84 5.44
CA ASP A 101 -1.80 -8.53 5.81
C ASP A 101 -1.20 -7.46 4.90
N SER A 102 -1.92 -6.34 4.83
CA SER A 102 -1.45 -5.17 4.08
C SER A 102 -1.48 -3.94 4.97
N SER A 103 -0.70 -2.94 4.61
CA SER A 103 -0.57 -1.69 5.34
C SER A 103 -0.91 -0.51 4.43
N ILE A 104 -1.59 0.49 5.01
CA ILE A 104 -1.71 1.81 4.42
C ILE A 104 -0.90 2.77 5.26
N TYR A 105 0.02 3.47 4.62
CA TYR A 105 0.83 4.52 5.23
C TYR A 105 0.23 5.88 4.92
N ILE A 106 0.10 6.72 5.94
CA ILE A 106 -0.46 8.06 5.88
C ILE A 106 0.64 9.07 6.22
N PHE A 107 0.87 10.03 5.33
CA PHE A 107 1.88 11.07 5.50
C PHE A 107 1.23 12.45 5.48
N ILE A 108 1.67 13.31 6.40
CA ILE A 108 1.36 14.75 6.38
C ILE A 108 2.65 15.48 6.05
N ARG A 109 2.74 16.04 4.85
CA ARG A 109 3.97 16.64 4.31
C ARG A 109 3.68 17.88 3.47
N PRO A 110 4.55 18.89 3.50
CA PRO A 110 4.45 20.00 2.57
C PRO A 110 4.59 19.47 1.14
N ASN A 111 3.78 20.01 0.24
CA ASN A 111 3.90 19.76 -1.18
C ASN A 111 4.86 20.76 -1.85
N ILE A 112 5.55 20.31 -2.90
CA ILE A 112 6.52 21.11 -3.64
C ILE A 112 6.23 20.99 -5.14
N ASP A 113 6.11 22.11 -5.83
CA ASP A 113 5.87 22.14 -7.28
C ASP A 113 6.97 21.38 -8.05
N ALA A 114 6.59 20.59 -9.05
CA ALA A 114 7.54 19.80 -9.84
C ALA A 114 8.62 20.63 -10.56
N ASN A 115 8.37 21.92 -10.80
CA ASN A 115 9.31 22.85 -11.42
C ASN A 115 10.18 23.62 -10.42
N SER A 116 10.01 23.39 -9.13
CA SER A 116 10.84 24.03 -8.10
C SER A 116 12.30 23.60 -8.22
N LEU A 117 13.19 24.44 -7.67
CA LEU A 117 14.62 24.16 -7.58
C LEU A 117 14.88 22.81 -6.87
N GLU A 118 14.15 22.53 -5.80
CA GLU A 118 14.28 21.33 -4.99
C GLU A 118 13.97 20.05 -5.78
N ILE A 119 12.87 20.04 -6.53
CA ILE A 119 12.49 18.87 -7.34
C ILE A 119 13.41 18.71 -8.54
N LYS A 120 13.77 19.82 -9.22
CA LYS A 120 14.73 19.80 -10.32
C LYS A 120 16.07 19.24 -9.89
N PHE A 121 16.63 19.75 -8.79
CA PHE A 121 17.93 19.30 -8.27
C PHE A 121 17.88 17.83 -7.81
N SER A 122 16.86 17.45 -7.03
CA SER A 122 16.73 16.08 -6.52
C SER A 122 16.53 15.04 -7.62
N SER A 123 15.81 15.43 -8.68
CA SER A 123 15.65 14.61 -9.89
C SER A 123 16.94 14.55 -10.71
N PHE A 124 17.69 15.66 -10.79
CA PHE A 124 18.94 15.74 -11.54
C PHE A 124 19.98 14.74 -11.08
N ILE A 125 20.05 14.41 -9.79
CA ILE A 125 20.95 13.38 -9.24
C ILE A 125 20.79 12.04 -9.98
N ALA A 126 19.58 11.69 -10.45
CA ALA A 126 19.34 10.46 -11.21
C ALA A 126 20.12 10.39 -12.53
N THR A 127 20.54 11.55 -13.05
CA THR A 127 21.25 11.69 -14.32
C THR A 127 22.77 11.68 -14.14
N GLN A 128 23.26 11.63 -12.89
CA GLN A 128 24.67 11.83 -12.56
C GLN A 128 25.38 10.52 -12.23
N GLN A 129 26.45 10.23 -12.99
CA GLN A 129 27.33 9.09 -12.71
C GLN A 129 28.27 9.38 -11.53
N ASN A 130 28.74 10.63 -11.41
CA ASN A 130 29.53 11.06 -10.26
C ASN A 130 28.58 11.27 -9.06
N ARG A 131 28.93 10.70 -7.91
CA ARG A 131 28.16 10.83 -6.66
C ARG A 131 28.74 11.86 -5.69
N ASN A 132 29.77 12.60 -6.08
CA ASN A 132 30.31 13.72 -5.32
C ASN A 132 29.38 14.94 -5.41
N LEU A 133 28.86 15.40 -4.28
CA LEU A 133 27.83 16.42 -4.21
C LEU A 133 28.31 17.76 -4.75
N SER A 134 29.52 18.21 -4.42
CA SER A 134 30.04 19.48 -4.93
C SER A 134 30.17 19.51 -6.45
N THR A 135 30.63 18.41 -7.06
CA THR A 135 30.66 18.26 -8.52
C THR A 135 29.24 18.32 -9.12
N ILE A 136 28.28 17.63 -8.50
CA ILE A 136 26.90 17.62 -8.98
C ILE A 136 26.26 19.01 -8.91
N VAL A 137 26.48 19.76 -7.81
CA VAL A 137 25.95 21.11 -7.62
C VAL A 137 26.50 22.08 -8.64
N ASN A 138 27.83 22.07 -8.86
CA ASN A 138 28.45 22.91 -9.89
C ASN A 138 27.84 22.63 -11.26
N LYS A 139 27.75 21.33 -11.62
CA LYS A 139 27.16 20.94 -12.90
C LYS A 139 25.68 21.34 -13.04
N PHE A 140 24.89 21.21 -11.96
CA PHE A 140 23.50 21.64 -11.96
C PHE A 140 23.38 23.15 -12.18
N ASN A 141 24.19 23.95 -11.48
CA ASN A 141 24.22 25.39 -11.63
C ASN A 141 24.59 25.81 -13.06
N ASP A 142 25.59 25.14 -13.65
CA ASP A 142 26.03 25.39 -15.03
C ASP A 142 24.94 24.99 -16.04
N ASP A 143 24.37 23.79 -15.92
CA ASP A 143 23.39 23.24 -16.86
C ASP A 143 22.04 23.98 -16.82
N PHE A 144 21.64 24.53 -15.66
CA PHE A 144 20.33 25.16 -15.44
C PHE A 144 20.40 26.67 -15.19
N HIS A 145 21.59 27.27 -15.21
CA HIS A 145 21.82 28.69 -14.88
C HIS A 145 21.28 29.08 -13.49
N GLU A 146 21.51 28.22 -12.51
CA GLU A 146 21.08 28.39 -11.12
C GLU A 146 22.26 28.80 -10.23
N SER A 147 21.97 29.27 -9.02
CA SER A 147 22.97 29.63 -8.01
C SER A 147 22.77 28.85 -6.70
N LEU A 148 22.64 27.53 -6.80
CA LEU A 148 22.45 26.63 -5.66
C LEU A 148 23.75 26.50 -4.85
N SER A 149 23.71 26.85 -3.56
CA SER A 149 24.84 26.65 -2.65
C SER A 149 24.95 25.18 -2.20
N LEU A 150 26.17 24.73 -1.85
CA LEU A 150 26.40 23.37 -1.32
C LEU A 150 25.57 23.09 -0.06
N THR A 151 25.46 24.07 0.83
CA THR A 151 24.67 23.95 2.06
C THR A 151 23.20 23.70 1.74
N ARG A 152 22.61 24.51 0.84
CA ARG A 152 21.22 24.35 0.43
C ARG A 152 21.00 23.05 -0.33
N ALA A 153 21.92 22.68 -1.22
CA ALA A 153 21.87 21.41 -1.93
C ALA A 153 21.79 20.23 -0.97
N LYS A 154 22.67 20.19 0.04
CA LYS A 154 22.69 19.16 1.07
C LYS A 154 21.35 19.11 1.83
N GLU A 155 20.82 20.24 2.24
CA GLU A 155 19.50 20.31 2.92
C GLU A 155 18.37 19.73 2.09
N ILE A 156 18.36 20.01 0.77
CA ILE A 156 17.33 19.54 -0.15
C ILE A 156 17.39 18.02 -0.26
N ILE A 157 18.57 17.47 -0.61
CA ILE A 157 18.67 16.05 -0.94
C ILE A 157 18.79 15.14 0.28
N SER A 158 18.98 15.67 1.49
CA SER A 158 18.93 14.88 2.73
C SER A 158 17.51 14.62 3.24
N LYS A 159 16.48 15.18 2.61
CA LYS A 159 15.08 15.06 3.04
C LYS A 159 14.24 14.41 1.95
N GLY A 160 13.20 13.70 2.35
CA GLY A 160 12.19 13.22 1.43
C GLY A 160 11.29 14.38 0.95
N LEU A 161 11.11 14.51 -0.36
CA LEU A 161 10.31 15.56 -0.99
C LEU A 161 9.04 14.98 -1.57
N PHE A 162 7.90 15.58 -1.25
CA PHE A 162 6.61 15.22 -1.83
C PHE A 162 6.24 16.20 -2.93
N ILE A 163 5.98 15.65 -4.12
CA ILE A 163 5.66 16.47 -5.29
C ILE A 163 4.18 16.85 -5.23
N GLN A 164 3.90 18.11 -5.51
CA GLN A 164 2.55 18.63 -5.58
C GLN A 164 1.76 17.87 -6.65
N PRO A 165 0.57 17.33 -6.32
CA PRO A 165 -0.27 16.63 -7.28
C PRO A 165 -0.54 17.48 -8.53
N ASN A 166 -0.68 16.82 -9.68
CA ASN A 166 -0.96 17.45 -10.98
C ASN A 166 0.13 18.39 -11.55
N THR A 167 1.28 18.55 -10.88
CA THR A 167 2.40 19.38 -11.41
C THR A 167 3.34 18.60 -12.33
N VAL A 168 3.38 17.27 -12.22
CA VAL A 168 4.00 16.39 -13.22
C VAL A 168 2.97 16.10 -14.30
N VAL A 169 2.96 16.91 -15.36
CA VAL A 169 2.03 16.70 -16.48
C VAL A 169 2.68 15.75 -17.50
N ASP A 170 2.08 14.58 -17.67
CA ASP A 170 2.39 13.65 -18.76
C ASP A 170 1.09 13.13 -19.36
N GLU A 171 0.70 13.66 -20.53
CA GLU A 171 -0.56 13.31 -21.22
C GLU A 171 -0.62 11.83 -21.62
N GLU A 172 0.54 11.17 -21.72
CA GLU A 172 0.63 9.74 -22.01
C GLU A 172 0.32 8.90 -20.76
N ASN A 173 0.54 9.44 -19.56
CA ASN A 173 0.31 8.75 -18.29
C ASN A 173 -1.11 8.98 -17.76
N LYS A 174 -2.12 8.57 -18.53
CA LYS A 174 -3.54 8.66 -18.15
C LYS A 174 -3.84 7.93 -16.83
N ARG A 175 -3.05 6.91 -16.49
CA ARG A 175 -3.15 6.13 -15.26
C ARG A 175 -2.95 7.01 -14.02
N MET A 176 -1.95 7.88 -14.03
CA MET A 176 -1.64 8.75 -12.89
C MET A 176 -2.81 9.66 -12.51
N LEU A 177 -3.51 10.22 -13.51
CA LEU A 177 -4.70 11.04 -13.28
C LEU A 177 -5.82 10.27 -12.59
N LYS A 178 -6.14 9.06 -13.10
CA LYS A 178 -7.21 8.22 -12.52
C LYS A 178 -6.90 7.77 -11.09
N GLN A 179 -5.63 7.56 -10.78
CA GLN A 179 -5.15 7.16 -9.46
C GLN A 179 -5.03 8.33 -8.47
N LYS A 180 -5.29 9.57 -8.92
CA LYS A 180 -4.90 10.79 -8.20
C LYS A 180 -3.46 10.68 -7.67
N GLY A 181 -2.60 10.12 -8.54
CA GLY A 181 -1.24 9.74 -8.23
C GLY A 181 -0.33 10.96 -8.16
N THR A 182 0.67 10.86 -7.30
CA THR A 182 1.80 11.78 -7.22
C THR A 182 3.04 10.99 -6.82
N PHE A 183 4.19 11.65 -6.82
CA PHE A 183 5.46 11.02 -6.47
C PHE A 183 6.08 11.67 -5.24
N ALA A 184 6.91 10.90 -4.57
CA ALA A 184 7.89 11.41 -3.63
C ALA A 184 9.31 11.00 -4.06
N ILE A 185 10.28 11.87 -3.78
CA ILE A 185 11.71 11.61 -3.96
C ILE A 185 12.31 11.42 -2.57
N PRO A 186 12.77 10.22 -2.19
CA PRO A 186 13.41 10.01 -0.89
C PRO A 186 14.73 10.77 -0.78
N GLY A 187 15.13 11.03 0.46
CA GLY A 187 16.41 11.67 0.78
C GLY A 187 17.60 10.76 0.46
N ASN A 188 18.80 11.31 0.64
CA ASN A 188 20.07 10.68 0.36
C ASN A 188 20.95 10.77 1.61
N GLU A 189 21.62 9.67 1.92
CA GLU A 189 22.68 9.67 2.92
C GLU A 189 23.95 10.23 2.27
N ILE A 190 24.61 11.16 2.96
CA ILE A 190 25.79 11.87 2.46
C ILE A 190 26.92 11.71 3.47
N LYS A 191 28.05 11.15 3.02
CA LYS A 191 29.27 10.96 3.80
C LYS A 191 30.44 11.55 3.03
N ASP A 192 31.21 12.44 3.67
CA ASP A 192 32.40 13.07 3.09
C ASP A 192 32.18 13.62 1.67
N ASP A 193 31.13 14.44 1.50
CA ASP A 193 30.72 15.03 0.22
C ASP A 193 30.29 14.02 -0.87
N LYS A 194 30.01 12.77 -0.50
CA LYS A 194 29.52 11.73 -1.42
C LYS A 194 28.13 11.26 -1.03
N ILE A 195 27.24 11.19 -2.02
CA ILE A 195 25.96 10.50 -1.91
C ILE A 195 26.24 9.00 -1.90
N VAL A 196 25.90 8.32 -0.81
CA VAL A 196 26.23 6.90 -0.62
C VAL A 196 25.01 6.00 -0.80
N GLU A 197 23.86 6.40 -0.27
CA GLU A 197 22.64 5.58 -0.24
C GLU A 197 21.39 6.47 -0.32
N ILE A 198 20.25 5.85 -0.62
CA ILE A 198 18.94 6.48 -0.51
C ILE A 198 18.36 6.19 0.87
N ILE A 199 17.87 7.22 1.55
CA ILE A 199 17.20 7.12 2.86
C ILE A 199 15.74 6.72 2.61
N PRO A 200 15.29 5.55 3.07
CA PRO A 200 13.88 5.17 3.01
C PRO A 200 12.98 6.08 3.84
N PHE A 201 11.71 6.23 3.45
CA PHE A 201 10.79 7.16 4.13
C PHE A 201 10.42 6.72 5.55
N GLU A 202 10.37 5.42 5.84
CA GLU A 202 10.06 4.92 7.18
C GLU A 202 11.06 5.38 8.24
N ASN A 203 12.29 5.74 7.83
CA ASN A 203 13.32 6.22 8.75
C ASN A 203 13.10 7.67 9.20
N ASP A 204 12.18 8.42 8.58
CA ASP A 204 11.83 9.76 9.05
C ASP A 204 10.85 9.75 10.24
N GLY A 205 10.30 8.57 10.57
CA GLY A 205 9.43 8.31 11.72
C GLY A 205 8.10 9.09 11.72
N SER A 206 7.79 9.81 10.64
CA SER A 206 6.75 10.83 10.62
C SER A 206 5.61 10.41 9.68
N TYR A 207 5.05 9.22 9.95
CA TYR A 207 3.92 8.61 9.26
C TYR A 207 3.03 7.84 10.23
N GLU A 208 1.81 7.53 9.81
CA GLU A 208 0.92 6.60 10.50
C GLU A 208 0.74 5.35 9.65
N GLU A 209 0.77 4.16 10.28
CA GLU A 209 0.47 2.89 9.63
C GLU A 209 -0.91 2.36 10.04
N VAL A 210 -1.73 2.05 9.05
CA VAL A 210 -3.03 1.39 9.23
C VAL A 210 -2.96 -0.01 8.63
N VAL A 211 -2.91 -1.03 9.50
CA VAL A 211 -2.93 -2.44 9.08
C VAL A 211 -4.35 -2.86 8.68
N ILE A 212 -4.45 -3.50 7.52
CA ILE A 212 -5.65 -4.14 6.95
C ILE A 212 -5.44 -5.67 7.03
N PRO A 213 -6.16 -6.36 7.92
CA PRO A 213 -6.08 -7.81 8.03
C PRO A 213 -6.53 -8.50 6.74
N PHE A 214 -5.82 -9.55 6.34
CA PHE A 214 -6.10 -10.35 5.14
C PHE A 214 -7.57 -10.79 5.02
N GLU A 215 -8.19 -11.18 6.14
CA GLU A 215 -9.57 -11.70 6.18
C GLU A 215 -10.58 -10.73 5.59
N CYS A 216 -10.28 -9.42 5.64
CA CYS A 216 -11.16 -8.35 5.20
C CYS A 216 -10.92 -7.93 3.74
N HIS A 217 -9.85 -8.40 3.09
CA HIS A 217 -9.45 -7.91 1.77
C HIS A 217 -10.52 -8.13 0.71
N GLU A 218 -11.15 -9.31 0.68
CA GLU A 218 -12.17 -9.66 -0.32
C GLU A 218 -13.40 -8.74 -0.26
N GLU A 219 -13.94 -8.53 0.94
CA GLU A 219 -15.11 -7.67 1.14
C GLU A 219 -14.78 -6.19 0.89
N ILE A 220 -13.57 -5.75 1.28
CA ILE A 220 -13.09 -4.40 0.97
C ILE A 220 -13.01 -4.19 -0.55
N ARG A 221 -12.46 -5.16 -1.30
CA ARG A 221 -12.37 -5.05 -2.75
C ARG A 221 -13.74 -4.97 -3.41
N LYS A 222 -14.71 -5.81 -3.02
CA LYS A 222 -16.08 -5.74 -3.53
C LYS A 222 -16.68 -4.35 -3.33
N GLU A 223 -16.54 -3.78 -2.13
CA GLU A 223 -17.04 -2.43 -1.86
C GLU A 223 -16.30 -1.35 -2.66
N LEU A 224 -14.99 -1.51 -2.90
CA LEU A 224 -14.21 -0.62 -3.75
C LEU A 224 -14.66 -0.69 -5.22
N GLU A 225 -14.94 -1.89 -5.73
CA GLU A 225 -15.47 -2.10 -7.08
C GLU A 225 -16.85 -1.44 -7.25
N ASP A 226 -17.75 -1.60 -6.27
CA ASP A 226 -19.07 -0.93 -6.25
C ASP A 226 -18.94 0.61 -6.26
N ARG A 227 -17.83 1.13 -5.74
CA ARG A 227 -17.48 2.56 -5.74
C ARG A 227 -16.71 3.01 -6.99
N GLY A 228 -16.43 2.11 -7.93
CA GLY A 228 -15.74 2.38 -9.18
C GLY A 228 -14.21 2.31 -9.13
N TYR A 229 -13.62 1.87 -8.02
CA TYR A 229 -12.18 1.64 -7.86
C TYR A 229 -11.80 0.24 -8.38
N THR A 230 -11.88 0.06 -9.70
CA THR A 230 -11.62 -1.22 -10.40
C THR A 230 -10.21 -1.28 -10.99
N ARG A 231 -9.74 -2.49 -11.34
CA ARG A 231 -8.45 -2.66 -12.07
C ARG A 231 -8.51 -2.01 -13.44
N GLU A 232 -9.65 -2.09 -14.12
CA GLU A 232 -9.85 -1.44 -15.42
C GLU A 232 -9.72 0.08 -15.31
N ASN A 233 -10.35 0.66 -14.30
CA ASN A 233 -10.28 2.10 -14.09
C ASN A 233 -8.89 2.52 -13.64
N LEU A 234 -8.32 1.90 -12.62
CA LEU A 234 -7.08 2.37 -12.02
C LEU A 234 -5.85 1.94 -12.82
N LEU A 235 -5.82 0.74 -13.38
CA LEU A 235 -4.64 0.15 -14.02
C LEU A 235 -4.76 0.02 -15.54
N GLY A 236 -5.98 0.06 -16.10
CA GLY A 236 -6.22 -0.28 -17.50
C GLY A 236 -6.11 -1.78 -17.78
N GLU A 237 -6.26 -2.59 -16.73
CA GLU A 237 -6.15 -4.05 -16.77
C GLU A 237 -7.54 -4.67 -16.59
N ASN A 238 -7.78 -5.85 -17.17
CA ASN A 238 -9.04 -6.55 -16.96
C ASN A 238 -9.23 -6.90 -15.48
N ASN A 239 -10.49 -6.88 -15.03
CA ASN A 239 -10.85 -7.42 -13.73
C ASN A 239 -10.75 -8.95 -13.79
N GLU A 240 -9.66 -9.48 -13.24
CA GLU A 240 -9.48 -10.92 -13.04
C GLU A 240 -9.75 -11.28 -11.58
N GLU A 241 -10.39 -12.42 -11.37
CA GLU A 241 -10.62 -12.94 -10.03
C GLU A 241 -9.27 -13.33 -9.39
N ILE A 242 -9.00 -12.80 -8.21
CA ILE A 242 -7.75 -13.07 -7.50
C ILE A 242 -7.73 -14.53 -7.03
N GLN A 243 -6.86 -15.31 -7.65
CA GLN A 243 -6.58 -16.68 -7.23
C GLN A 243 -5.46 -16.68 -6.19
N TYR A 244 -5.82 -16.96 -4.94
CA TYR A 244 -4.84 -17.02 -3.85
C TYR A 244 -3.93 -18.25 -3.99
N ILE A 245 -2.62 -18.02 -3.94
CA ILE A 245 -1.63 -19.11 -3.97
C ILE A 245 -1.88 -20.02 -2.77
N ASN A 246 -2.15 -21.30 -3.04
CA ASN A 246 -2.46 -22.28 -2.01
C ASN A 246 -1.16 -22.77 -1.36
N THR A 247 -0.95 -22.43 -0.10
CA THR A 247 0.10 -23.02 0.74
C THR A 247 -0.53 -24.17 1.54
N ASP A 248 0.27 -25.12 2.04
CA ASP A 248 -0.17 -26.48 2.38
C ASP A 248 -1.44 -26.66 3.27
N LYS A 249 -2.15 -27.77 2.97
CA LYS A 249 -3.36 -28.37 3.59
C LYS A 249 -3.85 -27.76 4.92
N ASN A 250 -5.04 -27.16 4.87
CA ASN A 250 -5.88 -26.71 6.00
C ASN A 250 -5.84 -27.62 7.24
N VAL A 251 -5.28 -27.15 8.36
CA VAL A 251 -5.49 -27.74 9.69
C VAL A 251 -6.14 -26.70 10.59
N ILE A 252 -7.47 -26.79 10.68
CA ILE A 252 -8.27 -25.99 11.62
C ILE A 252 -8.43 -26.79 12.89
N GLN A 253 -8.04 -26.20 14.03
CA GLN A 253 -8.22 -26.82 15.33
C GLN A 253 -9.43 -26.21 16.03
N LEU A 254 -10.38 -27.05 16.44
CA LEU A 254 -11.52 -26.63 17.24
C LEU A 254 -11.17 -26.71 18.72
N ILE A 255 -11.25 -25.57 19.41
CA ILE A 255 -10.87 -25.43 20.82
C ILE A 255 -12.11 -25.01 21.63
N ASN A 256 -12.20 -25.56 22.85
CA ASN A 256 -13.26 -25.28 23.82
C ASN A 256 -14.70 -25.40 23.28
N PRO A 257 -15.06 -26.49 22.56
CA PRO A 257 -16.43 -26.68 22.12
C PRO A 257 -17.37 -26.81 23.32
N ARG A 258 -18.45 -26.02 23.35
CA ARG A 258 -19.40 -26.01 24.46
C ARG A 258 -20.83 -25.97 23.94
N VAL A 259 -21.71 -26.77 24.55
CA VAL A 259 -23.16 -26.74 24.31
C VAL A 259 -23.85 -26.16 25.55
N THR A 260 -24.67 -25.14 25.36
CA THR A 260 -25.46 -24.51 26.43
C THR A 260 -26.92 -24.35 26.00
N LYS A 261 -27.81 -24.14 26.97
CA LYS A 261 -29.18 -23.70 26.68
C LYS A 261 -29.17 -22.25 26.19
N PHE A 262 -29.98 -21.94 25.19
CA PHE A 262 -30.16 -20.61 24.63
C PHE A 262 -31.66 -20.38 24.43
N ARG A 263 -32.18 -19.25 24.93
CA ARG A 263 -33.60 -18.83 24.79
C ARG A 263 -34.61 -19.99 24.78
N GLY A 264 -35.03 -20.41 25.99
CA GLY A 264 -35.94 -21.55 26.15
C GLY A 264 -35.24 -22.88 25.94
N TYR A 265 -35.76 -23.71 25.01
CA TYR A 265 -35.27 -25.07 24.76
C TYR A 265 -34.18 -25.15 23.66
N GLN A 266 -33.79 -24.03 23.05
CA GLN A 266 -32.82 -24.06 21.96
C GLN A 266 -31.43 -24.42 22.48
N LYS A 267 -30.69 -25.21 21.71
CA LYS A 267 -29.29 -25.53 22.01
C LYS A 267 -28.38 -24.54 21.29
N LYS A 268 -27.46 -23.93 22.03
CA LYS A 268 -26.37 -23.14 21.48
C LYS A 268 -25.08 -23.95 21.53
N TYR A 269 -24.39 -24.02 20.41
CA TYR A 269 -23.02 -24.51 20.31
C TYR A 269 -22.07 -23.32 20.17
N SER A 270 -20.97 -23.31 20.91
CA SER A 270 -19.94 -22.26 20.83
C SER A 270 -18.56 -22.90 20.74
N VAL A 271 -17.72 -22.44 19.82
CA VAL A 271 -16.38 -22.99 19.59
C VAL A 271 -15.42 -21.94 19.06
N THR A 272 -14.13 -22.07 19.38
CA THR A 272 -13.06 -21.31 18.73
C THR A 272 -12.39 -22.17 17.67
N ALA A 273 -12.33 -21.68 16.43
CA ALA A 273 -11.63 -22.32 15.33
C ALA A 273 -10.27 -21.62 15.15
N VAL A 274 -9.18 -22.28 15.55
CA VAL A 274 -7.83 -21.79 15.36
C VAL A 274 -7.32 -22.19 13.98
N THR A 275 -6.81 -21.22 13.22
CA THR A 275 -6.33 -21.41 11.85
C THR A 275 -4.81 -21.21 11.80
N ASN A 276 -4.11 -22.18 11.23
CA ASN A 276 -2.66 -22.10 10.98
C ASN A 276 -2.32 -21.35 9.68
N MET A 277 -3.33 -20.82 8.99
CA MET A 277 -3.22 -20.06 7.75
C MET A 277 -4.21 -18.90 7.77
N LEU A 278 -3.90 -17.85 7.01
CA LEU A 278 -4.81 -16.75 6.73
C LEU A 278 -5.89 -17.21 5.75
N LEU A 279 -7.15 -17.10 6.16
CA LEU A 279 -8.32 -17.48 5.36
C LEU A 279 -9.06 -16.23 4.92
N THR A 280 -9.62 -16.27 3.72
CA THR A 280 -10.59 -15.27 3.27
C THR A 280 -11.87 -15.38 4.08
N TYR A 281 -12.66 -14.31 4.10
CA TYR A 281 -13.98 -14.35 4.72
C TYR A 281 -14.88 -15.45 4.11
N SER A 282 -14.87 -15.61 2.78
CA SER A 282 -15.60 -16.67 2.05
C SER A 282 -15.19 -18.08 2.47
N GLU A 283 -13.88 -18.34 2.63
CA GLU A 283 -13.39 -19.62 3.14
C GLU A 283 -13.84 -19.87 4.57
N MET A 284 -13.71 -18.87 5.44
CA MET A 284 -14.20 -18.96 6.82
C MET A 284 -15.70 -19.24 6.86
N GLN A 285 -16.51 -18.63 5.98
CA GLN A 285 -17.94 -18.91 5.90
C GLN A 285 -18.23 -20.36 5.52
N LYS A 286 -17.54 -20.90 4.49
CA LYS A 286 -17.68 -22.30 4.07
C LYS A 286 -17.31 -23.27 5.20
N ILE A 287 -16.25 -22.97 5.95
CA ILE A 287 -15.84 -23.76 7.11
C ILE A 287 -16.85 -23.64 8.26
N GLY A 288 -17.26 -22.41 8.59
CA GLY A 288 -18.19 -22.12 9.67
C GLY A 288 -19.53 -22.80 9.46
N TYR A 289 -20.01 -22.82 8.21
CA TYR A 289 -21.19 -23.57 7.80
C TYR A 289 -21.04 -25.07 8.08
N LYS A 290 -19.92 -25.69 7.68
CA LYS A 290 -19.65 -27.12 7.94
C LYS A 290 -19.60 -27.42 9.44
N ILE A 291 -19.00 -26.56 10.26
CA ILE A 291 -18.99 -26.68 11.73
C ILE A 291 -20.41 -26.58 12.28
N ALA A 292 -21.19 -25.60 11.81
CA ALA A 292 -22.55 -25.36 12.26
C ALA A 292 -23.46 -26.56 11.97
N LEU A 293 -23.40 -27.12 10.76
CA LEU A 293 -24.14 -28.34 10.40
C LEU A 293 -23.76 -29.54 11.29
N LYS A 294 -22.47 -29.76 11.52
CA LYS A 294 -21.99 -30.88 12.35
C LYS A 294 -22.42 -30.75 13.82
N SER A 295 -22.57 -29.53 14.33
CA SER A 295 -22.96 -29.28 15.73
C SER A 295 -24.38 -29.74 16.08
N LYS A 296 -25.29 -29.81 15.09
CA LYS A 296 -26.73 -30.09 15.24
C LYS A 296 -27.45 -29.13 16.21
N ALA A 297 -26.83 -28.01 16.60
CA ALA A 297 -27.41 -27.01 17.48
C ALA A 297 -28.38 -26.08 16.74
N ASP A 298 -29.24 -25.40 17.48
CA ASP A 298 -30.19 -24.43 16.91
C ASP A 298 -29.51 -23.08 16.64
N VAL A 299 -28.49 -22.75 17.44
CA VAL A 299 -27.64 -21.55 17.32
C VAL A 299 -26.18 -21.96 17.43
N VAL A 300 -25.31 -21.45 16.57
CA VAL A 300 -23.89 -21.79 16.55
C VAL A 300 -23.07 -20.51 16.53
N TRP A 301 -22.18 -20.34 17.50
CA TRP A 301 -21.23 -19.22 17.56
C TRP A 301 -19.82 -19.75 17.32
N ILE A 302 -19.12 -19.15 16.36
CA ILE A 302 -17.78 -19.57 15.98
C ILE A 302 -16.88 -18.34 16.02
N TRP A 303 -15.76 -18.45 16.72
CA TRP A 303 -14.69 -17.46 16.69
C TRP A 303 -13.52 -18.02 15.89
N PHE A 304 -13.28 -17.51 14.69
CA PHE A 304 -12.07 -17.80 13.94
C PHE A 304 -10.93 -16.97 14.50
N LYS A 305 -9.82 -17.60 14.83
CA LYS A 305 -8.65 -16.98 15.43
C LYS A 305 -7.39 -17.48 14.72
N ARG A 306 -6.47 -16.59 14.36
CA ARG A 306 -5.15 -16.99 13.86
C ARG A 306 -4.35 -17.68 14.96
N ASP A 307 -3.56 -18.68 14.59
CA ASP A 307 -2.63 -19.30 15.54
C ASP A 307 -1.67 -18.24 16.12
N GLY A 308 -1.41 -18.32 17.43
CA GLY A 308 -0.59 -17.36 18.16
C GLY A 308 -1.17 -15.94 18.35
N ALA A 309 -2.36 -15.61 17.80
CA ALA A 309 -2.92 -14.26 17.95
C ALA A 309 -3.26 -13.91 19.42
N PRO A 310 -3.04 -12.67 19.88
CA PRO A 310 -3.51 -12.20 21.17
C PRO A 310 -5.03 -12.31 21.29
N ASN A 311 -5.54 -12.45 22.52
CA ASN A 311 -7.00 -12.49 22.73
C ASN A 311 -7.64 -11.15 22.33
N GLY A 312 -8.67 -11.21 21.49
CA GLY A 312 -9.42 -10.04 21.03
C GLY A 312 -8.89 -9.37 19.75
N ILE A 313 -7.74 -9.80 19.23
CA ILE A 313 -7.14 -9.29 17.99
C ILE A 313 -7.27 -10.34 16.88
N ASN A 314 -7.61 -9.92 15.65
CA ASN A 314 -7.77 -10.80 14.48
C ASN A 314 -8.74 -11.96 14.71
N ILE A 315 -9.88 -11.66 15.32
CA ILE A 315 -10.97 -12.62 15.54
C ILE A 315 -12.13 -12.29 14.61
N VAL A 316 -12.46 -13.22 13.71
CA VAL A 316 -13.68 -13.15 12.90
C VAL A 316 -14.76 -13.97 13.59
N THR A 317 -15.87 -13.31 13.95
CA THR A 317 -16.99 -13.98 14.62
C THR A 317 -18.07 -14.32 13.60
N GLN A 318 -18.58 -15.55 13.66
CA GLN A 318 -19.74 -15.97 12.89
C GLN A 318 -20.84 -16.50 13.80
N GLN A 319 -22.08 -16.22 13.41
CA GLN A 319 -23.27 -16.71 14.08
C GLN A 319 -24.19 -17.38 13.06
N TRP A 320 -24.55 -18.63 13.31
CA TRP A 320 -25.43 -19.40 12.46
C TRP A 320 -26.70 -19.77 13.21
N PHE A 321 -27.84 -19.59 12.56
CA PHE A 321 -29.14 -19.99 13.07
C PHE A 321 -29.68 -21.12 12.20
N LYS A 322 -30.21 -22.17 12.83
CA LYS A 322 -30.71 -23.37 12.13
C LYS A 322 -31.73 -23.10 11.03
N ARG A 323 -32.54 -22.03 11.18
CA ARG A 323 -33.48 -21.58 10.13
C ARG A 323 -32.76 -20.99 8.90
N ALA A 324 -31.65 -20.28 9.11
CA ALA A 324 -30.83 -19.67 8.06
C ALA A 324 -29.85 -20.65 7.39
N LEU A 325 -29.49 -21.75 8.05
CA LEU A 325 -28.64 -22.80 7.47
C LEU A 325 -29.27 -23.47 6.23
N LYS A 326 -30.60 -23.43 6.08
CA LYS A 326 -31.30 -23.98 4.91
C LYS A 326 -31.25 -23.09 3.66
N SER A 327 -31.17 -21.77 3.83
CA SER A 327 -31.18 -20.81 2.71
C SER A 327 -29.80 -20.54 2.12
N PHE A 328 -28.72 -20.82 2.86
CA PHE A 328 -27.34 -20.55 2.42
C PHE A 328 -26.90 -21.43 1.22
N PHE A 329 -27.54 -22.59 1.01
CA PHE A 329 -27.21 -23.51 -0.10
C PHE A 329 -27.88 -23.14 -1.44
N ILE A 330 -28.76 -22.13 -1.45
CA ILE A 330 -29.44 -21.68 -2.68
C ILE A 330 -28.59 -20.61 -3.40
N ASN A 331 -27.62 -20.00 -2.70
CA ASN A 331 -26.85 -18.84 -3.17
C ASN A 331 -25.31 -19.03 -3.14
N ILE A 332 -24.82 -20.27 -2.99
CA ILE A 332 -23.44 -20.70 -3.32
C ILE A 332 -23.57 -21.67 -4.48
#